data_AF-A0A2U3K866-F1
#
_entry.id   AF-A0A2U3K866-F1
#
_cell.length_a   1.000
_cell.length_b   1.000
_cell.length_c   1.000
_cell.angle_alpha   90.00
_cell.angle_beta   90.00
_cell.angle_gamma   90.00
#
_symmetry.space_group_name_H-M   'P 1'
#
loop_
_entity.id
_entity.type
_entity.pdbx_description
1 polymer ?
#
loop_
_entity_poly.entity_id
_entity_poly.type
_entity_poly.pdbx_seq_one_letter_code
_entity_poly.pdbx_strand_id
1 'polypeptide(L)'
;MNRPVLKDYFITTGFYDLLPMALKLAGNLGYDHFEMIEAICKVHDKFNQYPPTRNRTAWFRLVFEEKLKEARADILAFKTKKDHLREKASK
;
A
#
# COMPACT_ATOMS: atom_id res chain seq x y z
N MET A 1 -4.11 -10.32 18.71
CA MET A 1 -3.37 -10.07 17.46
C MET A 1 -3.01 -8.60 17.43
N ASN A 2 -1.72 -8.26 17.58
CA ASN A 2 -1.27 -6.88 17.54
C ASN A 2 -1.43 -6.40 16.09
N ARG A 3 -2.32 -5.43 15.83
CA ARG A 3 -2.51 -4.88 14.49
C ARG A 3 -1.15 -4.32 14.03
N PRO A 4 -0.64 -4.70 12.85
CA PRO A 4 0.61 -4.15 12.37
C PRO A 4 0.51 -2.62 12.31
N VAL A 5 1.41 -1.92 12.99
CA VAL A 5 1.39 -0.46 13.01
C VAL A 5 1.96 0.00 11.67
N LEU A 6 1.20 0.76 10.88
CA LEU A 6 1.61 1.34 9.59
C LEU A 6 3.06 1.87 9.62
N LYS A 7 3.43 2.50 10.74
CA LYS A 7 4.77 2.99 11.03
C LYS A 7 5.88 1.95 10.85
N ASP A 8 5.68 0.73 11.31
CA ASP A 8 6.71 -0.32 11.32
C ASP A 8 7.04 -0.76 9.88
N TYR A 9 6.06 -0.81 8.99
CA TYR A 9 6.30 -1.08 7.56
C TYR A 9 7.11 0.03 6.92
N PHE A 10 6.78 1.28 7.20
CA PHE A 10 7.55 2.43 6.69
C PHE A 10 8.99 2.43 7.21
N ILE A 11 9.23 2.00 8.46
CA ILE A 11 10.59 1.79 9.00
C ILE A 11 11.30 0.67 8.25
N THR A 12 10.67 -0.51 8.17
CA THR A 12 11.26 -1.72 7.58
C THR A 12 11.62 -1.53 6.10
N THR A 13 10.79 -0.79 5.36
CA THR A 13 10.99 -0.52 3.93
C THR A 13 11.95 0.65 3.65
N GLY A 14 12.44 1.35 4.69
CA GLY A 14 13.35 2.47 4.53
C GLY A 14 12.69 3.74 3.98
N PHE A 15 11.37 3.92 4.16
CA PHE A 15 10.61 5.09 3.72
C PHE A 15 9.98 5.90 4.87
N TYR A 16 10.41 5.65 6.11
CA TYR A 16 9.87 6.31 7.29
C TYR A 16 9.94 7.84 7.25
N ASP A 17 10.99 8.38 6.61
CA ASP A 17 11.14 9.81 6.34
C ASP A 17 10.00 10.40 5.50
N LEU A 18 9.34 9.59 4.67
CA LEU A 18 8.23 9.98 3.80
C LEU A 18 6.84 9.62 4.37
N LEU A 19 6.77 9.05 5.57
CA LEU A 19 5.49 8.70 6.21
C LEU A 19 4.52 9.90 6.34
N PRO A 20 4.93 11.11 6.75
CA PRO A 20 4.02 12.26 6.81
C PRO A 20 3.40 12.61 5.45
N MET A 21 4.18 12.49 4.36
CA MET A 21 3.70 12.71 3.00
C MET A 21 2.71 11.63 2.59
N ALA A 22 3.03 10.37 2.88
CA ALA A 22 2.17 9.24 2.58
C ALA A 22 0.81 9.36 3.28
N LEU A 23 0.78 9.73 4.57
CA LEU A 23 -0.45 9.96 5.34
C LEU A 23 -1.30 11.07 4.73
N LYS A 24 -0.69 12.20 4.36
CA LYS A 24 -1.40 13.32 3.72
C LYS A 24 -1.98 12.92 2.37
N LEU A 25 -1.20 12.24 1.54
CA LEU A 25 -1.64 11.80 0.20
C LEU A 25 -2.77 10.77 0.29
N ALA A 26 -2.59 9.75 1.12
CA ALA A 26 -3.59 8.70 1.34
C ALA A 26 -4.90 9.29 1.90
N GLY A 27 -4.81 10.18 2.90
CA GLY A 27 -5.98 10.85 3.46
C GLY A 27 -6.73 11.69 2.43
N ASN A 28 -6.04 12.47 1.60
CA ASN A 28 -6.66 13.27 0.54
C ASN A 28 -7.37 12.43 -0.53
N LEU A 29 -6.88 11.22 -0.79
CA LEU A 29 -7.43 10.30 -1.79
C LEU A 29 -8.36 9.24 -1.19
N GLY A 30 -8.59 9.29 0.12
CA GLY A 30 -9.49 8.39 0.85
C GLY A 30 -8.98 6.96 0.95
N TYR A 31 -7.67 6.72 1.06
CA TYR A 31 -7.10 5.39 1.31
C TYR A 31 -6.94 5.10 2.80
N ASP A 32 -7.14 3.84 3.18
CA ASP A 32 -7.00 3.38 4.56
C ASP A 32 -5.58 2.83 4.87
N HIS A 33 -5.34 2.51 6.14
CA HIS A 33 -4.03 2.01 6.57
C HIS A 33 -3.67 0.64 5.97
N PHE A 34 -4.64 -0.22 5.64
CA PHE A 34 -4.34 -1.52 5.03
C PHE A 34 -3.89 -1.34 3.58
N GLU A 35 -4.56 -0.46 2.84
CA GLU A 35 -4.16 -0.05 1.49
C GLU A 35 -2.76 0.57 1.51
N MET A 36 -2.45 1.41 2.50
CA MET A 36 -1.12 2.00 2.65
C MET A 36 -0.03 0.98 2.98
N ILE A 37 -0.31 -0.02 3.83
CA ILE A 37 0.64 -1.09 4.18
C ILE A 37 0.98 -1.92 2.94
N GLU A 38 -0.02 -2.32 2.17
CA GLU A 38 0.19 -3.06 0.93
C GLU A 38 0.97 -2.22 -0.09
N ALA A 39 0.58 -0.95 -0.23
CA ALA A 39 1.24 -0.03 -1.15
C ALA A 39 2.72 0.18 -0.80
N ILE A 40 3.08 0.33 0.48
CA ILE A 40 4.47 0.57 0.86
C ILE A 40 5.37 -0.66 0.65
N CYS A 41 4.84 -1.87 0.84
CA CYS A 41 5.54 -3.10 0.49
C CYS A 41 5.83 -3.15 -1.02
N LYS A 42 4.82 -2.84 -1.86
CA LYS A 42 5.00 -2.79 -3.32
C LYS A 42 5.93 -1.68 -3.80
N VAL A 43 5.93 -0.52 -3.13
CA VAL A 43 6.92 0.55 -3.37
C VAL A 43 8.33 0.02 -3.11
N HIS A 44 8.54 -0.69 -2.00
CA HIS A 44 9.82 -1.27 -1.65
C HIS A 44 10.28 -2.31 -2.67
N ASP A 45 9.39 -3.18 -3.14
CA ASP A 45 9.70 -4.14 -4.21
C ASP A 45 10.16 -3.41 -5.49
N LYS A 46 9.43 -2.36 -5.90
CA LYS A 46 9.79 -1.54 -7.07
C LYS A 46 11.10 -0.79 -6.86
N PHE A 47 11.39 -0.33 -5.64
CA PHE A 47 12.66 0.33 -5.29
C PHE A 47 13.83 -0.64 -5.43
N ASN A 48 13.69 -1.88 -4.98
CA ASN A 48 14.72 -2.90 -5.08
C ASN A 48 14.99 -3.31 -6.53
N GLN A 49 13.97 -3.29 -7.38
CA GLN A 49 14.12 -3.61 -8.81
C GLN A 49 14.64 -2.41 -9.63
N TYR A 50 14.12 -1.21 -9.36
CA TYR A 50 14.36 0.00 -10.13
C TYR A 50 14.49 1.23 -9.21
N PRO A 51 15.63 1.40 -8.53
CA PRO A 51 15.82 2.51 -7.61
C PRO A 51 15.84 3.86 -8.34
N PRO A 52 15.33 4.95 -7.73
CA PRO A 52 15.35 6.28 -8.33
C PRO A 52 16.78 6.82 -8.48
N THR A 53 17.08 7.42 -9.63
CA THR A 53 18.42 7.95 -9.94
C THR A 53 18.63 9.42 -9.57
N ARG A 54 17.55 10.16 -9.22
CA ARG A 54 17.62 11.59 -8.92
C ARG A 54 16.80 11.97 -7.70
N ASN A 55 15.47 12.07 -7.85
CA ASN A 55 14.59 12.60 -6.81
C ASN A 55 13.76 11.47 -6.17
N ARG A 56 14.28 10.89 -5.07
CA ARG A 56 13.62 9.82 -4.33
C ARG A 56 12.22 10.21 -3.84
N THR A 57 12.03 11.45 -3.40
CA THR A 57 10.74 11.93 -2.89
C THR A 57 9.68 12.05 -3.99
N ALA A 58 10.03 12.63 -5.14
CA ALA A 58 9.12 12.74 -6.27
C ALA A 58 8.79 11.36 -6.85
N TRP A 59 9.80 10.49 -6.98
CA TRP A 59 9.62 9.10 -7.38
C TRP A 59 8.69 8.36 -6.42
N PHE A 60 8.94 8.48 -5.11
CA PHE A 60 8.12 7.85 -4.08
C PHE A 60 6.67 8.30 -4.18
N ARG A 61 6.40 9.61 -4.30
CA ARG A 61 5.03 10.13 -4.41
C ARG A 61 4.28 9.50 -5.59
N LEU A 62 4.91 9.45 -6.76
CA LEU A 62 4.31 8.91 -7.98
C LEU A 62 4.04 7.41 -7.83
N VAL A 63 5.04 6.65 -7.37
CA VAL A 63 4.92 5.19 -7.21
C VAL A 63 3.95 4.84 -6.10
N PHE A 64 3.99 5.52 -4.96
CA PHE A 64 3.08 5.24 -3.85
C PHE A 64 1.62 5.48 -4.25
N GLU A 65 1.32 6.53 -5.02
CA GLU A 65 -0.04 6.74 -5.54
C GLU A 65 -0.48 5.63 -6.51
N GLU A 66 0.40 5.19 -7.41
CA GLU A 66 0.17 4.02 -8.27
C GLU A 66 -0.13 2.77 -7.43
N LYS A 67 0.67 2.50 -6.39
CA LYS A 67 0.54 1.31 -5.56
C LYS A 67 -0.65 1.34 -4.61
N LEU A 68 -1.13 2.52 -4.21
CA LEU A 68 -2.40 2.67 -3.49
C LEU A 68 -3.59 2.22 -4.34
N LYS A 69 -3.61 2.60 -5.63
CA LYS A 69 -4.67 2.19 -6.58
C LYS A 69 -4.65 0.67 -6.79
N GLU A 70 -3.46 0.09 -6.97
CA GLU A 70 -3.29 -1.36 -7.07
C GLU A 70 -3.73 -2.08 -5.79
N ALA A 71 -3.32 -1.61 -4.61
CA ALA A 71 -3.70 -2.21 -3.33
C ALA A 71 -5.22 -2.23 -3.13
N ARG A 72 -5.90 -1.14 -3.46
CA ARG A 72 -7.37 -1.08 -3.42
C ARG A 72 -8.01 -2.11 -4.34
N ALA A 73 -7.52 -2.21 -5.57
CA ALA A 73 -8.03 -3.17 -6.54
C ALA A 73 -7.86 -4.62 -6.05
N ASP A 74 -6.70 -4.95 -5.50
CA ASP A 74 -6.41 -6.29 -4.98
C ASP A 74 -7.28 -6.64 -3.77
N ILE A 75 -7.44 -5.70 -2.83
CA ILE A 75 -8.29 -5.88 -1.66
C ILE A 75 -9.76 -6.08 -2.08
N LEU A 76 -10.24 -5.30 -3.06
CA LEU A 76 -11.60 -5.46 -3.59
C LEU A 76 -11.78 -6.82 -4.26
N ALA A 77 -10.85 -7.21 -5.13
CA ALA A 77 -10.89 -8.51 -5.81
C ALA A 77 -10.87 -9.68 -4.82
N PHE A 78 -10.06 -9.58 -3.76
CA PHE A 78 -10.00 -10.59 -2.70
C PHE A 78 -11.34 -10.70 -1.96
N LYS A 79 -11.96 -9.57 -1.60
CA LYS A 79 -13.28 -9.55 -0.94
C LYS A 79 -14.34 -10.20 -1.81
N THR A 80 -14.46 -9.79 -3.07
CA THR A 80 -15.43 -10.37 -4.02
C THR A 80 -15.25 -11.88 -4.20
N LYS A 81 -14.00 -12.34 -4.35
CA LYS A 81 -13.69 -13.77 -4.43
C LYS A 81 -14.12 -14.52 -3.17
N LYS A 82 -13.87 -13.95 -1.99
CA LYS A 82 -14.27 -14.55 -0.71
C LYS A 82 -15.78 -14.68 -0.58
N ASP A 83 -16.52 -13.66 -0.99
CA ASP A 83 -17.98 -13.65 -0.91
C ASP A 83 -18.59 -14.72 -1.84
N HIS A 84 -18.10 -14.83 -3.09
CA HIS A 84 -18.52 -15.88 -4.01
C HIS A 84 -18.24 -17.31 -3.48
N LEU A 85 -17.11 -17.51 -2.79
CA LEU A 85 -16.79 -18.82 -2.20
C LEU A 85 -17.73 -19.14 -1.03
N ARG A 86 -18.11 -18.15 -0.23
CA ARG A 86 -19.03 -18.33 0.89
C ARG A 86 -20.45 -18.67 0.42
N GLU A 87 -20.94 -18.02 -0.64
CA GLU A 87 -22.24 -18.34 -1.24
C GLU A 87 -22.31 -19.78 -1.81
N LYS A 88 -21.20 -20.27 -2.38
CA LYS A 88 -21.11 -21.65 -2.88
C LYS A 88 -21.08 -22.69 -1.76
N ALA A 89 -20.52 -22.37 -0.59
CA ALA A 89 -20.42 -23.30 0.54
C ALA A 89 -21.71 -23.39 1.38
N SER A 90 -22.64 -22.44 1.21
CA SER A 90 -23.95 -22.42 1.89
C SER A 90 -25.08 -23.05 1.06
N LYS A 91 -24.77 -23.61 -0.12
CA LYS A 91 -25.69 -24.37 -0.98
C LYS A 91 -25.29 -25.84 -0.98
#